data_AF-A0A9E7GWC1-F1
#
_entry.id   AF-A0A9E7GWC1-F1
#
_cell.length_a   1.000
_cell.length_b   1.000
_cell.length_c   1.000
_cell.angle_alpha   90.00
_cell.angle_beta   90.00
_cell.angle_gamma   90.00
#
_symmetry.space_group_name_H-M   'P 1'
#
loop_
_entity.id
_entity.type
_entity.pdbx_description
1 polymer ?
#
loop_
_entity_poly.entity_id
_entity_poly.type
_entity_poly.pdbx_seq_one_letter_code
_entity_poly.pdbx_strand_id
1 'polypeptide(L)' 'MVSLAERTIKKMATPLTNLNITRLSEYRRDANTTIYTSRQAKPLTTEQREEPTRNADCRHYIAEAIISLDRLFNY' A
#
# COMPACT_ATOMS: atom_id res chain seq x y z
N MET A 1 -5.62 5.55 -15.00
CA MET A 1 -5.81 4.12 -14.67
C MET A 1 -7.04 3.86 -13.80
N VAL A 2 -7.23 4.59 -12.69
CA VAL A 2 -8.42 4.42 -11.80
C VAL A 2 -9.75 4.45 -12.56
N SER A 3 -9.97 5.45 -13.42
CA SER A 3 -11.23 5.57 -14.17
C SER A 3 -11.50 4.42 -15.14
N LEU A 4 -10.46 3.71 -15.62
CA LEU A 4 -10.65 2.52 -16.46
C LEU A 4 -11.12 1.34 -15.59
N ALA A 5 -10.50 1.11 -14.44
CA ALA A 5 -10.90 0.05 -13.51
C ALA A 5 -12.35 0.25 -13.05
N GLU A 6 -12.74 1.47 -12.67
CA GLU A 6 -14.12 1.80 -12.29
C GLU A 6 -15.13 1.50 -13.41
N ARG A 7 -14.81 1.85 -14.66
CA ARG A 7 -15.68 1.56 -15.81
C ARG A 7 -15.79 0.07 -16.09
N THR A 8 -14.69 -0.68 -15.95
CA THR A 8 -14.69 -2.12 -16.18
C THR A 8 -15.50 -2.84 -15.10
N ILE A 9 -15.28 -2.53 -13.82
CA ILE A 9 -16.01 -3.12 -12.70
C ILE A 9 -17.52 -2.89 -12.84
N LYS A 10 -17.94 -1.67 -13.23
CA LYS A 10 -19.36 -1.35 -13.47
C LYS A 10 -20.02 -2.16 -14.59
N LYS A 11 -19.24 -2.75 -15.50
CA LYS A 11 -19.74 -3.53 -16.64
C LYS A 11 -19.68 -5.05 -16.40
N MET A 12 -19.18 -5.50 -15.26
CA MET A 12 -19.08 -6.93 -14.96
C MET A 12 -20.47 -7.52 -14.70
N ALA A 13 -20.71 -8.72 -15.22
CA ALA A 13 -21.98 -9.43 -15.03
C ALA A 13 -22.19 -9.85 -13.56
N THR A 14 -21.11 -10.19 -12.86
CA THR A 14 -21.12 -10.46 -11.43
C THR A 14 -21.03 -9.14 -10.66
N PRO A 15 -21.95 -8.85 -9.71
CA PRO A 15 -21.86 -7.67 -8.86
C PRO A 15 -20.58 -7.67 -8.03
N LEU A 16 -19.83 -6.58 -8.07
CA LEU A 16 -18.63 -6.36 -7.27
C LEU A 16 -18.71 -5.01 -6.54
N THR A 17 -18.28 -5.01 -5.29
CA THR A 17 -18.08 -3.77 -4.54
C THR A 17 -16.71 -3.19 -4.89
N ASN A 18 -16.70 -1.97 -5.44
CA ASN A 18 -15.44 -1.27 -5.71
C ASN A 18 -14.97 -0.51 -4.46
N LEU A 19 -13.87 -0.99 -3.86
CA LEU A 19 -13.22 -0.31 -2.75
C LEU A 19 -12.18 0.70 -3.27
N ASN A 20 -12.62 1.93 -3.56
CA ASN A 20 -11.73 2.98 -4.04
C ASN A 20 -10.93 3.62 -2.88
N ILE A 21 -9.78 3.03 -2.56
CA ILE A 21 -8.89 3.53 -1.51
C ILE A 21 -7.82 4.50 -2.01
N THR A 22 -7.80 4.85 -3.31
CA THR A 22 -6.66 5.58 -3.92
C THR A 22 -6.38 6.92 -3.23
N ARG A 23 -7.39 7.76 -3.02
CA ARG A 23 -7.20 9.04 -2.32
C ARG A 23 -6.89 8.86 -0.83
N LEU A 24 -7.50 7.86 -0.19
CA LEU A 24 -7.28 7.59 1.23
C LEU A 24 -5.84 7.13 1.50
N SER A 25 -5.29 6.27 0.64
CA SER A 25 -3.92 5.77 0.78
C SER A 25 -2.86 6.81 0.47
N GLU A 26 -3.12 7.76 -0.44
CA GLU A 26 -2.22 8.89 -0.73
C GLU A 26 -1.94 9.78 0.50
N TYR A 27 -2.88 9.87 1.45
CA TYR A 27 -2.66 10.59 2.71
C TYR A 27 -1.77 9.83 3.70
N ARG A 28 -1.61 8.50 3.55
CA ARG A 28 -0.90 7.63 4.50
C ARG A 28 0.53 7.31 4.06
N ARG A 29 1.27 8.33 3.60
CA ARG A 29 2.71 8.22 3.25
C ARG A 29 3.60 7.85 4.45
N ASP A 30 3.11 8.08 5.65
CA ASP A 30 3.75 7.74 6.93
C ASP A 30 3.72 6.24 7.24
N ALA A 31 2.81 5.50 6.61
CA ALA A 31 2.56 4.10 6.91
C ALA A 31 3.42 3.11 6.11
N ASN A 32 4.37 3.61 5.31
CA ASN A 32 5.27 2.76 4.53
C ASN A 32 6.34 2.10 5.40
N THR A 33 6.87 0.95 4.94
CA THR A 33 7.96 0.25 5.65
C THR A 33 9.28 1.01 5.63
N THR A 34 9.50 1.88 4.64
CA THR A 34 10.70 2.72 4.49
C THR A 34 11.98 1.87 4.56
N ILE A 35 12.86 2.10 5.53
CA ILE A 35 14.11 1.35 5.76
C ILE A 35 13.91 0.07 6.60
N TYR A 36 12.70 -0.14 7.13
CA TYR A 36 12.33 -1.34 7.90
C TYR A 36 11.71 -2.40 6.98
N THR A 37 12.38 -2.65 5.86
CA THR A 37 11.95 -3.62 4.84
C THR A 37 13.00 -4.74 4.69
N SER A 38 12.63 -5.76 3.91
CA SER A 38 13.52 -6.85 3.52
C SER A 38 13.77 -6.83 2.02
N ARG A 39 15.05 -6.94 1.62
CA ARG A 39 15.46 -7.06 0.23
C ARG A 39 16.00 -8.47 0.00
N GLN A 40 15.46 -9.17 -0.99
CA GLN A 40 15.84 -10.58 -1.27
C GLN A 40 15.75 -11.48 -0.02
N ALA A 41 14.64 -11.34 0.73
CA ALA A 41 14.36 -12.07 1.97
C ALA A 41 15.34 -11.81 3.15
N LYS A 42 16.17 -10.77 3.07
CA LYS A 42 17.06 -10.35 4.17
C LYS A 42 16.75 -8.92 4.59
N PRO A 43 16.81 -8.59 5.89
CA PRO A 43 16.68 -7.22 6.34
C PRO A 43 17.82 -6.36 5.78
N LEU A 44 17.56 -5.06 5.59
CA LEU A 44 18.61 -4.13 5.22
C LEU A 44 19.71 -4.08 6.29
N THR A 45 20.97 -4.02 5.86
CA THR A 45 22.11 -3.78 6.75
C THR A 45 22.08 -2.35 7.31
N THR A 46 22.86 -2.08 8.35
CA THR A 46 22.93 -0.74 8.96
C THR A 46 23.33 0.32 7.93
N GLU A 47 24.33 0.03 7.10
CA GLU A 47 24.84 0.92 6.05
C GLU A 47 23.76 1.18 4.98
N GLN A 48 22.95 0.17 4.65
CA GLN A 48 21.85 0.34 3.70
C GLN A 48 20.73 1.22 4.27
N ARG A 49 20.48 1.14 5.58
CA ARG A 49 19.48 1.99 6.26
C ARG A 49 19.92 3.45 6.33
N GLU A 50 21.22 3.72 6.32
CA GLU A 50 21.80 5.08 6.26
C GLU A 50 21.65 5.74 4.88
N GLU A 51 21.28 4.98 3.84
CA GLU A 51 20.95 5.51 2.50
C GLU A 51 19.46 5.30 2.12
N PRO A 52 18.48 6.00 2.76
CA PRO A 52 17.06 5.84 2.47
C PRO A 52 16.67 6.16 1.02
N THR A 53 17.35 7.10 0.37
CA THR A 53 17.05 7.47 -1.03
C THR A 53 17.22 6.31 -2.01
N ARG A 54 18.05 5.33 -1.68
CA ARG A 54 18.30 4.13 -2.50
C ARG A 54 17.59 2.90 -1.99
N ASN A 55 17.40 2.79 -0.67
CA ASN A 55 16.98 1.54 -0.03
C ASN A 55 15.58 1.59 0.59
N ALA A 56 14.94 2.76 0.69
CA ALA A 56 13.60 2.87 1.26
C ALA A 56 12.54 2.23 0.37
N ASP A 57 11.63 1.50 1.01
CA ASP A 57 10.44 0.93 0.41
C ASP A 57 9.23 1.81 0.70
N CYS A 58 8.85 2.59 -0.32
CA CYS A 58 7.69 3.49 -0.28
C CYS A 58 6.45 2.88 -0.95
N ARG A 59 6.44 1.56 -1.15
CA ARG A 59 5.32 0.86 -1.82
C ARG A 59 4.59 -0.08 -0.87
N HIS A 60 5.34 -0.74 0.01
CA HIS A 60 4.75 -1.61 1.02
C HIS A 60 4.42 -0.82 2.28
N TYR A 61 3.33 -1.19 2.92
CA TYR A 61 2.87 -0.63 4.18
C TYR A 61 3.24 -1.55 5.34
N ILE A 62 3.37 -1.00 6.54
CA ILE A 62 3.43 -1.81 7.75
C ILE A 62 2.13 -2.60 7.92
N ALA A 63 2.21 -3.82 8.45
CA ALA A 63 1.04 -4.71 8.58
C ALA A 63 -0.11 -4.06 9.38
N GLU A 64 0.22 -3.34 10.46
CA GLU A 64 -0.75 -2.62 11.29
C GLU A 64 -1.56 -1.58 10.50
N ALA A 65 -0.94 -0.90 9.54
CA ALA A 65 -1.62 0.09 8.71
C ALA A 65 -2.63 -0.59 7.77
N ILE A 66 -2.30 -1.76 7.23
CA ILE A 66 -3.21 -2.55 6.39
C ILE A 66 -4.40 -3.04 7.23
N ILE A 67 -4.15 -3.59 8.41
CA ILE A 67 -5.20 -4.06 9.33
C ILE A 67 -6.11 -2.89 9.75
N SER A 68 -5.56 -1.68 9.93
CA SER A 68 -6.36 -0.50 10.27
C SER A 68 -7.32 -0.07 9.14
N LEU A 69 -6.96 -0.29 7.88
CA LEU A 69 -7.84 0.02 6.74
C LEU A 69 -9.03 -0.94 6.68
N ASP A 70 -8.82 -2.22 6.96
CA ASP A 70 -9.92 -3.21 6.99
C ASP A 70 -11.02 -2.82 8.01
N ARG A 71 -10.61 -2.29 9.17
CA ARG A 71 -11.55 -1.74 10.16
C ARG A 71 -12.31 -0.50 9.66
N LEU A 72 -11.75 0.30 8.75
CA LEU A 72 -12.43 1.49 8.22
C LEU A 72 -13.48 1.16 7.16
N PHE A 73 -13.41 -0.02 6.54
CA PHE A 73 -14.30 -0.43 5.45
C PHE A 73 -15.37 -1.45 5.85
N ASN A 74 -15.26 -2.05 7.04
CA ASN A 74 -16.23 -3.01 7.58
C ASN A 74 -17.17 -2.43 8.66
N TYR A 75 -17.43 -1.11 8.65
CA TYR A 75 -18.47 -0.45 9.45
C TYR A 75 -19.53 0.20 8.57
#